data_AF-A0A0N5B9U5-F1
#
_entry.id   AF-A0A0N5B9U5-F1
#
_cell.length_a   1.000
_cell.length_b   1.000
_cell.length_c   1.000
_cell.angle_alpha   90.00
_cell.angle_beta   90.00
_cell.angle_gamma   90.00
#
_symmetry.space_group_name_H-M   'P 1'
#
loop_
_entity.id
_entity.type
_entity.pdbx_description
1 polymer ?
#
loop_
_entity_poly.entity_id
_entity_poly.type
_entity_poly.pdbx_seq_one_letter_code
_entity_poly.pdbx_strand_id
1 'polypeptide(L)'
;MVKFDCLEKPLANWFRKYGRFVCKYPKPFIVLPIFCTLFCAVGFLHMEVASEAIHLYTPTNALSKTEREIFHRLWPLKDDNYIASRAVTTTREIQITITTTNGENILDGEFPKLVGM
;
A
#
# COMPACT_ATOMS: atom_id res chain seq x y z
N MET A 1 -43.62 -3.62 -14.73
CA MET A 1 -43.04 -3.23 -13.42
C MET A 1 -43.54 -4.25 -12.39
N VAL A 2 -42.68 -5.16 -11.94
CA VAL A 2 -43.09 -6.28 -11.07
C VAL A 2 -43.41 -5.70 -9.68
N LYS A 3 -44.68 -5.76 -9.28
CA LYS A 3 -45.12 -5.33 -7.95
C LYS A 3 -44.83 -6.44 -6.94
N PHE A 4 -43.86 -6.22 -6.06
CA PHE A 4 -43.56 -7.11 -4.94
C PHE A 4 -44.49 -6.82 -3.75
N ASP A 5 -45.81 -6.79 -4.00
CA ASP A 5 -46.82 -6.39 -3.01
C ASP A 5 -46.77 -7.24 -1.72
N CYS A 6 -46.30 -8.49 -1.82
CA CYS A 6 -46.12 -9.40 -0.68
C CYS A 6 -44.90 -9.06 0.20
N LEU A 7 -43.86 -8.41 -0.34
CA LEU A 7 -42.65 -8.04 0.42
C LEU A 7 -42.67 -6.57 0.83
N GLU A 8 -43.25 -5.70 0.00
CA GLU A 8 -43.32 -4.27 0.24
C GLU A 8 -44.12 -3.94 1.51
N LYS A 9 -45.30 -4.55 1.67
CA LYS A 9 -46.19 -4.31 2.82
C LYS A 9 -45.57 -4.73 4.17
N PRO A 10 -45.01 -5.94 4.34
CA PRO A 10 -44.39 -6.32 5.62
C PRO A 10 -43.14 -5.50 5.91
N LEU A 11 -42.31 -5.21 4.90
CA LEU A 11 -41.08 -4.45 5.06
C LEU A 11 -41.36 -2.99 5.42
N ALA A 12 -42.34 -2.34 4.77
CA ALA A 12 -42.77 -0.99 5.11
C ALA A 12 -43.32 -0.91 6.54
N ASN A 13 -44.10 -1.92 6.97
CA ASN A 13 -44.57 -1.98 8.36
C ASN A 13 -43.42 -2.21 9.35
N TRP A 14 -42.41 -2.99 8.98
CA TRP A 14 -41.22 -3.21 9.80
C TRP A 14 -40.43 -1.92 9.98
N PHE A 15 -40.10 -1.22 8.89
CA PHE A 15 -39.42 0.08 8.95
C PHE A 15 -40.23 1.13 9.70
N ARG A 16 -41.56 1.13 9.58
CA ARG A 16 -42.43 2.03 10.35
C ARG A 16 -42.34 1.76 11.86
N LYS A 17 -42.35 0.49 12.27
CA LYS A 17 -42.19 0.10 13.68
C LYS A 17 -40.79 0.44 14.20
N TYR A 18 -39.76 0.16 13.40
CA TYR A 18 -38.37 0.47 13.71
C TYR A 18 -38.16 1.98 13.86
N GLY A 19 -38.60 2.79 12.89
CA GLY A 19 -38.52 4.24 12.96
C GLY A 19 -39.25 4.82 14.17
N ARG A 20 -40.44 4.30 14.50
CA ARG A 20 -41.16 4.69 15.73
C ARG A 20 -40.36 4.35 17.00
N PHE A 21 -39.68 3.22 17.01
CA PHE A 21 -38.82 2.81 18.12
C PHE A 21 -37.59 3.73 18.26
N VAL A 22 -36.93 4.05 17.16
CA VAL A 22 -35.78 4.99 17.11
C VAL A 22 -36.20 6.38 17.60
N CYS A 23 -37.32 6.91 17.11
CA CYS A 23 -37.83 8.22 17.53
C CYS A 23 -38.23 8.26 19.01
N LYS A 24 -38.67 7.13 19.59
CA LYS A 24 -39.00 7.04 21.02
C LYS A 24 -37.76 7.06 21.91
N TYR A 25 -36.64 6.52 21.43
CA TYR A 25 -35.38 6.42 22.18
C TYR A 25 -34.19 6.92 21.35
N PRO A 26 -34.08 8.22 21.05
CA PRO A 26 -33.05 8.73 20.13
C PRO A 26 -31.61 8.63 20.69
N LYS A 27 -31.46 8.79 22.02
CA LYS A 27 -30.15 8.83 22.70
C LYS A 27 -29.26 7.60 22.41
N PRO A 28 -29.70 6.35 22.64
CA PRO A 28 -28.87 5.17 22.35
C PRO A 28 -28.48 5.06 20.88
N PHE A 29 -29.36 5.45 19.95
CA PHE A 29 -29.07 5.41 18.51
C PHE A 29 -28.07 6.46 18.04
N ILE A 30 -27.78 7.49 18.84
CA ILE A 30 -26.71 8.45 18.58
C ILE A 30 -25.42 8.03 19.28
N VAL A 31 -25.53 7.62 20.55
CA VAL A 31 -24.38 7.30 21.39
C VAL A 31 -23.68 6.02 20.91
N LEU A 32 -24.45 4.98 20.58
CA LEU A 32 -23.90 3.68 20.14
C LEU A 32 -23.04 3.79 18.86
N PRO A 33 -23.49 4.42 17.76
CA PRO A 33 -22.65 4.55 16.59
C PRO A 33 -21.40 5.41 16.84
N ILE A 34 -21.47 6.43 17.70
CA ILE A 34 -20.27 7.23 18.06
C ILE A 34 -19.24 6.37 18.79
N PHE A 35 -19.66 5.56 19.78
CA PHE A 35 -18.72 4.66 20.45
C PHE A 35 -18.20 3.56 19.53
N CYS A 36 -19.06 3.06 18.63
CA CYS A 36 -18.66 2.08 17.63
C CYS A 36 -17.61 2.65 16.67
N THR A 37 -17.80 3.89 16.18
CA THR A 37 -16.83 4.53 15.28
C THR A 37 -15.52 4.83 15.99
N LEU A 38 -15.56 5.30 17.24
CA LEU A 38 -14.36 5.51 18.05
C LEU A 38 -13.60 4.19 18.29
N PHE A 39 -14.32 3.12 18.63
CA PHE A 39 -13.73 1.80 18.81
C PHE A 39 -13.08 1.29 17.51
N CYS A 40 -13.76 1.39 16.38
CA CYS A 40 -13.18 1.05 15.08
C CYS A 40 -11.98 1.93 14.72
N ALA A 41 -11.99 3.21 15.10
CA ALA A 41 -10.89 4.14 14.82
C ALA A 41 -9.60 3.76 15.56
N VAL A 42 -9.68 3.10 16.72
CA VAL A 42 -8.50 2.56 17.42
C VAL A 42 -7.74 1.56 16.54
N GLY A 43 -8.41 0.87 15.62
CA GLY A 43 -7.77 -0.03 14.66
C GLY A 43 -6.76 0.66 13.75
N PHE A 44 -6.93 1.95 13.45
CA PHE A 44 -5.96 2.71 12.64
C PHE A 44 -4.60 2.85 13.32
N LEU A 45 -4.51 2.69 14.65
CA LEU A 45 -3.21 2.69 15.34
C LEU A 45 -2.33 1.50 14.97
N HIS A 46 -2.91 0.41 14.45
CA HIS A 46 -2.20 -0.78 13.98
C HIS A 46 -2.05 -0.82 12.45
N MET A 47 -2.27 0.31 11.76
CA MET A 47 -2.15 0.37 10.32
C MET A 47 -0.66 0.41 9.91
N GLU A 48 -0.18 -0.65 9.28
CA GLU A 48 1.16 -0.71 8.71
C GLU A 48 1.16 -0.17 7.27
N VAL A 49 2.02 0.80 6.98
CA VAL A 49 2.17 1.36 5.63
C VAL A 49 3.16 0.50 4.83
N ALA A 50 2.64 -0.26 3.85
CA ALA A 50 3.48 -0.99 2.91
C ALA A 50 4.08 -0.02 1.87
N SER A 51 5.36 0.33 2.01
CA SER A 51 6.10 1.18 1.07
C SER A 51 6.92 0.40 0.05
N GLU A 52 7.03 -0.91 0.20
CA GLU A 52 7.85 -1.74 -0.68
C GLU A 52 7.16 -1.93 -2.04
N ALA A 53 7.77 -1.42 -3.11
CA ALA A 53 7.26 -1.57 -4.47
C ALA A 53 7.03 -3.05 -4.85
N ILE A 54 7.93 -3.95 -4.45
CA ILE A 54 7.77 -5.39 -4.70
C ILE A 54 6.49 -5.90 -4.02
N HIS A 55 6.20 -5.47 -2.79
CA HIS A 55 4.98 -5.88 -2.09
C HIS A 55 3.71 -5.33 -2.77
N LEU A 56 3.75 -4.09 -3.25
CA LEU A 56 2.62 -3.40 -3.88
C LEU A 56 2.29 -3.91 -5.29
N TYR A 57 3.31 -4.25 -6.08
CA TYR A 57 3.15 -4.57 -7.50
C TYR A 57 3.23 -6.06 -7.83
N THR A 58 3.54 -6.93 -6.87
CA THR A 58 3.61 -8.38 -7.11
C THR A 58 2.72 -9.15 -6.14
N PRO A 59 2.06 -10.24 -6.59
CA PRO A 59 1.11 -10.97 -5.76
C PRO A 59 1.77 -11.53 -4.51
N THR A 60 1.00 -11.71 -3.44
CA THR A 60 1.51 -12.18 -2.13
C THR A 60 2.26 -13.51 -2.23
N ASN A 61 1.78 -14.43 -3.07
CA ASN A 61 2.35 -15.77 -3.28
C ASN A 61 3.14 -15.89 -4.59
N ALA A 62 3.83 -14.84 -5.03
CA ALA A 62 4.64 -14.91 -6.24
C ALA A 62 5.86 -15.83 -6.05
N LEU A 63 6.12 -16.73 -7.01
CA LEU A 63 7.33 -17.58 -7.04
C LEU A 63 8.62 -16.73 -6.97
N SER A 64 8.62 -15.56 -7.60
CA SER A 64 9.74 -14.63 -7.56
C SER A 64 10.05 -14.08 -6.16
N LYS A 65 9.06 -14.04 -5.24
CA LYS A 65 9.30 -13.67 -3.83
C LYS A 65 10.07 -14.78 -3.11
N THR A 66 9.70 -16.04 -3.34
CA THR A 66 10.39 -17.21 -2.79
C THR A 66 11.83 -17.29 -3.29
N GLU A 67 12.05 -17.11 -4.60
CA GLU A 67 13.39 -17.08 -5.18
C GLU A 67 14.22 -15.94 -4.60
N ARG A 68 13.65 -14.73 -4.50
CA ARG A 68 14.30 -13.57 -3.87
C ARG A 68 14.67 -13.84 -2.41
N GLU A 69 13.81 -14.49 -1.63
CA GLU A 69 14.10 -14.89 -0.24
C GLU A 69 15.28 -15.86 -0.17
N ILE A 70 15.32 -16.86 -1.06
CA ILE A 70 16.45 -17.80 -1.18
C ILE A 70 17.75 -17.05 -1.48
N PHE A 71 17.74 -16.09 -2.42
CA PHE A 71 18.91 -15.28 -2.73
C PHE A 71 19.37 -14.45 -1.51
N HIS A 72 18.46 -13.79 -0.81
CA HIS A 72 18.79 -13.00 0.39
C HIS A 72 19.34 -13.86 1.53
N ARG A 73 18.89 -15.12 1.64
CA ARG A 73 19.37 -16.07 2.64
C ARG A 73 20.75 -16.65 2.31
N LEU A 74 20.98 -17.01 1.05
CA LEU A 74 22.23 -17.66 0.61
C LEU A 74 23.36 -16.64 0.37
N TRP A 75 23.03 -15.45 -0.12
CA TRP A 75 23.98 -14.36 -0.39
C TRP A 75 23.53 -13.07 0.31
N PRO A 76 23.62 -13.01 1.65
CA PRO A 76 23.21 -11.82 2.39
C PRO A 76 24.14 -10.65 2.05
N LEU A 77 23.55 -9.53 1.59
CA LEU A 77 24.26 -8.28 1.39
C LEU A 77 24.44 -7.60 2.76
N LYS A 78 25.65 -7.69 3.30
CA LYS A 78 26.05 -6.94 4.50
C LYS A 78 26.78 -5.66 4.10
N ASP A 79 26.73 -4.65 4.97
CA ASP A 79 27.36 -3.34 4.73
C ASP A 79 28.89 -3.45 4.55
N ASP A 80 29.50 -4.47 5.13
CA ASP A 80 30.95 -4.76 5.08
C ASP A 80 31.39 -5.55 3.83
N ASN A 81 30.46 -6.11 3.06
CA ASN A 81 30.75 -7.01 1.94
C ASN A 81 29.93 -6.65 0.69
N TYR A 82 29.57 -5.38 0.53
CA TYR A 82 28.89 -4.91 -0.66
C TYR A 82 29.84 -4.90 -1.86
N ILE A 83 29.57 -5.78 -2.82
CA ILE A 83 30.25 -5.82 -4.11
C ILE A 83 29.19 -5.59 -5.18
N ALA A 84 29.29 -4.47 -5.90
CA ALA A 84 28.29 -4.07 -6.90
C ALA A 84 28.01 -5.17 -7.94
N SER A 85 29.03 -5.89 -8.40
CA SER A 85 28.89 -6.99 -9.36
C SER A 85 28.24 -8.27 -8.80
N ARG A 86 28.04 -8.36 -7.48
CA ARG A 86 27.38 -9.48 -6.80
C ARG A 86 25.99 -9.11 -6.24
N ALA A 87 25.53 -7.88 -6.45
CA ALA A 87 24.22 -7.44 -6.03
C ALA A 87 23.15 -8.02 -6.97
N VAL A 88 22.44 -9.06 -6.51
CA VAL A 88 21.34 -9.68 -7.27
C VAL A 88 20.05 -8.86 -7.19
N THR A 89 19.92 -8.02 -6.17
CA THR A 89 18.75 -7.16 -5.97
C THR A 89 19.17 -5.71 -5.77
N THR A 90 18.52 -4.80 -6.53
CA THR A 90 18.71 -3.35 -6.48
C THR A 90 18.09 -2.73 -5.23
N THR A 91 18.45 -3.23 -4.05
CA THR A 91 17.85 -2.76 -2.78
C THR A 91 18.67 -1.62 -2.16
N ARG A 92 19.87 -1.31 -2.68
CA ARG A 92 20.80 -0.33 -2.09
C ARG A 92 21.72 0.31 -3.14
N GLU A 93 21.20 0.65 -4.32
CA GLU A 93 22.00 1.37 -5.32
C GLU A 93 21.62 2.85 -5.35
N ILE A 94 22.63 3.71 -5.51
CA ILE A 94 22.44 5.10 -5.89
C ILE A 94 22.82 5.18 -7.36
N GLN A 95 21.83 5.39 -8.23
CA GLN A 95 22.07 5.60 -9.64
C GLN A 95 22.17 7.11 -9.90
N ILE A 96 23.33 7.54 -10.41
CA ILE A 96 23.57 8.92 -10.83
C ILE A 96 23.59 8.93 -12.35
N THR A 97 22.62 9.61 -12.95
CA THR A 97 22.57 9.81 -14.40
C THR A 97 22.99 11.24 -14.70
N ILE A 98 24.04 11.37 -15.52
CA ILE A 98 24.59 12.67 -15.93
C ILE A 98 24.21 12.90 -17.38
N THR A 99 23.58 14.03 -17.65
CA THR A 99 23.17 14.44 -19.00
C THR A 99 23.71 15.82 -19.32
N THR A 100 23.98 16.07 -20.61
CA THR A 100 24.37 17.40 -21.09
C THR A 100 23.12 18.25 -21.29
N THR A 101 23.21 19.55 -20.97
CA THR A 101 22.06 20.47 -21.06
C THR A 101 21.53 20.61 -22.48
N ASN A 102 22.39 20.47 -23.49
CA ASN A 102 22.07 20.72 -24.90
C ASN A 102 21.99 19.45 -25.75
N GLY A 103 22.07 18.25 -25.15
CA GLY A 103 22.16 17.00 -25.91
C GLY A 103 23.49 16.83 -26.67
N GLU A 104 24.50 17.60 -26.31
CA GLU A 104 25.87 17.47 -26.81
C GLU A 104 26.52 16.16 -26.31
N ASN A 105 27.56 15.70 -27.01
CA ASN A 105 28.26 14.47 -26.65
C ASN A 105 28.98 14.64 -25.30
N ILE A 106 28.61 13.80 -24.33
CA ILE A 106 29.16 13.82 -22.97
C ILE A 106 30.66 13.46 -22.95
N LEU A 107 31.16 12.75 -23.97
CA LEU A 107 32.55 12.30 -24.05
C LEU A 107 33.50 13.37 -24.63
N ASP A 108 32.96 14.40 -25.29
CA ASP A 108 33.77 15.44 -25.92
C ASP A 108 34.07 16.62 -24.97
N GLY A 109 33.41 16.66 -23.80
CA GLY A 109 33.53 17.73 -22.80
C GLY A 109 34.58 17.49 -21.70
N GLU A 110 34.47 18.21 -20.59
CA GLU A 110 35.34 18.08 -19.41
C GLU A 110 35.09 16.80 -18.59
N PHE A 111 34.02 16.05 -18.91
CA PHE A 111 33.58 14.88 -18.16
C PHE A 111 34.60 13.71 -18.10
N PRO A 112 35.29 13.31 -19.19
CA PRO A 112 36.31 12.27 -19.13
C PRO A 112 37.50 12.66 -18.24
N LYS A 113 37.79 13.96 -18.08
CA LYS A 113 38.85 14.44 -17.19
C LYS A 113 38.45 14.35 -15.71
N LEU A 114 37.16 14.50 -15.41
CA LEU A 114 36.62 14.43 -14.04
C LEU A 114 36.49 12.99 -13.52
N VAL A 115 36.27 12.00 -14.41
CA VAL A 115 36.12 10.59 -14.03
C VAL A 115 37.47 9.83 -14.03
N GLY A 116 38.47 10.36 -14.73
CA GLY A 116 39.81 9.76 -14.84
C GLY A 116 40.82 10.16 -13.76
N MET A 117 40.40 10.91 -12.73
CA MET A 117 41.22 11.24 -11.54
C MET A 117 40.93 10.29 -10.38
#